data_AF-A0A183BF18-F1
#
_entry.id   AF-A0A183BF18-F1
#
_cell.length_a   1.000
_cell.length_b   1.000
_cell.length_c   1.000
_cell.angle_alpha   90.00
_cell.angle_beta   90.00
_cell.angle_gamma   90.00
#
_symmetry.space_group_name_H-M   'P 1'
#
loop_
_entity.id
_entity.type
_entity.pdbx_description
1 polymer ?
#
loop_
_entity_poly.entity_id
_entity_poly.type
_entity_poly.pdbx_seq_one_letter_code
_entity_poly.pdbx_strand_id
1 'polypeptide(L)'
;MNSCNQRRAEPRKLPLDDKTALSVFKRSLKFDGAPFEVALPWKRAPYRPGNRLMAVSRLNNLVSYLTKHPKLKLKYCEAMEDYYSDVHAIPLCDFRGHSDEVWYPPPHAVLRPMKSDKFKVVLDCAAQFPNDSLNGSL
;
A
#
# COMPACT_ATOMS: atom_id res chain seq x y z
N MET A 1 16.22 38.43 36.89
CA MET A 1 15.14 38.49 35.89
C MET A 1 15.60 37.73 34.66
N ASN A 2 14.90 36.66 34.27
CA ASN A 2 14.69 36.20 32.89
C ASN A 2 13.90 34.88 32.94
N SER A 3 12.57 35.04 32.87
CA SER A 3 11.60 33.96 32.81
C SER A 3 11.67 33.30 31.42
N CYS A 4 12.03 32.01 31.38
CA CYS A 4 12.02 31.22 30.16
C CYS A 4 10.55 30.89 29.81
N ASN A 5 10.07 31.46 28.71
CA ASN A 5 8.74 31.21 28.15
C ASN A 5 8.53 29.72 27.83
N GLN A 6 7.96 28.97 28.78
CA GLN A 6 7.34 27.68 28.52
C GLN A 6 6.01 27.91 27.78
N ARG A 7 6.08 28.06 26.46
CA ARG A 7 4.88 27.89 25.62
C ARG A 7 4.52 26.40 25.65
N ARG A 8 3.60 26.02 26.55
CA ARG A 8 2.88 24.75 26.44
C ARG A 8 2.18 24.75 25.08
N ALA A 9 2.56 23.83 24.20
CA ALA A 9 1.80 23.59 22.98
C ALA A 9 0.44 23.01 23.40
N GLU A 10 -0.64 23.76 23.16
CA GLU A 10 -2.00 23.26 23.28
C GLU A 10 -2.13 21.96 22.45
N PRO A 11 -2.77 20.90 22.98
CA PRO A 11 -2.90 19.66 22.25
C PRO A 11 -3.68 19.94 20.96
N ARG A 12 -3.02 19.74 19.80
CA ARG A 12 -3.65 19.87 18.48
C ARG A 12 -4.90 19.00 18.47
N LYS A 13 -6.08 19.63 18.30
CA LYS A 13 -7.33 18.90 18.10
C LYS A 13 -7.16 18.05 16.83
N LEU A 14 -7.17 16.73 17.00
CA LEU A 14 -7.13 15.80 15.87
C LEU A 14 -8.34 16.05 14.95
N PRO A 15 -8.13 16.13 13.63
CA PRO A 15 -9.19 16.08 12.63
C PRO A 15 -10.17 14.91 12.86
N LEU A 16 -11.39 15.05 12.36
CA LEU A 16 -12.43 14.01 12.52
C LEU A 16 -11.99 12.68 11.89
N ASP A 17 -11.37 12.73 10.73
CA ASP A 17 -10.84 11.57 10.01
C ASP A 17 -9.76 10.87 10.84
N ASP A 18 -8.82 11.62 11.41
CA ASP A 18 -7.75 11.06 12.26
C ASP A 18 -8.30 10.40 13.53
N LYS A 19 -9.35 10.96 14.13
CA LYS A 19 -10.04 10.34 15.28
C LYS A 19 -10.70 9.03 14.89
N THR A 20 -11.33 9.00 13.72
CA THR A 20 -11.99 7.81 13.18
C THR A 20 -10.97 6.73 12.88
N ALA A 21 -9.88 7.09 12.20
CA ALA A 21 -8.78 6.17 11.89
C ALA A 21 -8.14 5.60 13.16
N LEU A 22 -7.90 6.45 14.17
CA LEU A 22 -7.36 6.00 15.46
C LEU A 22 -8.32 5.05 16.20
N SER A 23 -9.63 5.29 16.10
CA SER A 23 -10.65 4.41 16.67
C SER A 23 -10.64 3.03 15.99
N VAL A 24 -10.60 2.99 14.65
CA VAL A 24 -10.49 1.74 13.88
C VAL A 24 -9.21 0.99 14.23
N PHE A 25 -8.08 1.69 14.26
CA PHE A 25 -6.78 1.11 14.64
C PHE A 25 -6.87 0.44 16.01
N LYS A 26 -7.28 1.17 17.04
CA LYS A 26 -7.35 0.66 18.43
C LYS A 26 -8.29 -0.54 18.57
N ARG A 27 -9.39 -0.57 17.83
CA ARG A 27 -10.40 -1.64 17.90
C ARG A 27 -10.01 -2.88 17.11
N SER A 28 -9.24 -2.74 16.04
CA SER A 28 -8.94 -3.83 15.10
C SER A 28 -7.52 -4.37 15.20
N LEU A 29 -6.63 -3.72 15.95
CA LEU A 29 -5.27 -4.19 16.17
C LEU A 29 -5.28 -5.58 16.81
N LYS A 30 -4.66 -6.54 16.11
CA LYS A 30 -4.46 -7.91 16.59
C LYS A 30 -2.97 -8.23 16.57
N PHE A 31 -2.54 -8.95 17.60
CA PHE A 31 -1.20 -9.50 17.71
C PHE A 31 -1.29 -10.86 18.41
N ASP A 32 -1.14 -11.92 17.64
CA ASP A 32 -1.30 -13.33 18.02
C ASP A 32 -0.01 -14.14 17.82
N GLY A 33 1.15 -13.46 17.86
CA GLY A 33 2.47 -14.07 17.64
C GLY A 33 2.95 -14.02 16.18
N ALA A 34 2.17 -13.39 15.30
CA ALA A 34 2.49 -13.11 13.89
C ALA A 34 2.69 -11.58 13.66
N PRO A 35 2.92 -11.11 12.42
CA PRO A 35 2.93 -9.67 12.12
C PRO A 35 1.64 -8.98 12.57
N PHE A 36 1.74 -7.72 12.96
CA PHE A 36 0.56 -6.94 13.40
C PHE A 36 -0.50 -6.86 12.29
N GLU A 37 -1.72 -7.27 12.63
CA GLU A 37 -2.88 -7.08 11.76
C GLU A 37 -3.70 -5.89 12.24
N VAL A 38 -4.15 -5.05 11.30
CA VAL A 38 -5.03 -3.93 11.59
C VAL A 38 -6.00 -3.71 10.43
N ALA A 39 -7.24 -3.35 10.74
CA ALA A 39 -8.21 -3.00 9.71
C ALA A 39 -7.87 -1.63 9.12
N LEU A 40 -8.02 -1.52 7.80
CA LEU A 40 -7.87 -0.25 7.11
C LEU A 40 -8.99 0.74 7.53
N PRO A 41 -8.66 2.01 7.82
CA PRO A 41 -9.62 2.99 8.29
C PRO A 41 -10.41 3.61 7.13
N TRP A 42 -11.25 2.82 6.48
CA TRP A 42 -12.03 3.26 5.32
C TRP A 42 -12.93 4.47 5.64
N LYS A 43 -12.88 5.52 4.81
CA LYS A 43 -13.82 6.66 4.86
C LYS A 43 -15.21 6.28 4.38
N ARG A 44 -15.29 5.33 3.44
CA ARG A 44 -16.53 4.78 2.86
C ARG A 44 -16.37 3.28 2.67
N ALA A 45 -17.47 2.54 2.73
CA ALA A 45 -17.42 1.11 2.42
C ALA A 45 -16.81 0.93 1.01
N PRO A 46 -15.72 0.15 0.87
CA PRO A 46 -15.01 0.06 -0.40
C PRO A 46 -15.87 -0.72 -1.40
N TYR A 47 -16.47 -0.01 -2.35
CA TYR A 47 -17.02 -0.62 -3.57
C TYR A 47 -15.82 -1.00 -4.45
N ARG A 48 -15.61 -2.30 -4.68
CA ARG A 48 -14.46 -2.78 -5.46
C ARG A 48 -14.95 -3.31 -6.80
N PRO A 49 -15.14 -2.43 -7.80
CA PRO A 49 -15.39 -2.87 -9.17
C PRO A 49 -14.18 -3.70 -9.60
N GLY A 50 -14.41 -4.93 -10.06
CA GLY A 50 -13.34 -5.89 -10.34
C GLY A 50 -12.25 -5.34 -11.29
N ASN A 51 -11.18 -4.79 -10.72
CA ASN A 51 -10.12 -4.08 -11.44
C ASN A 51 -9.02 -5.01 -11.97
N ARG A 52 -9.25 -6.33 -11.87
CA ARG A 52 -8.29 -7.38 -12.21
C ARG A 52 -7.76 -7.26 -13.64
N LEU A 53 -8.63 -6.99 -14.62
CA LEU A 53 -8.22 -6.87 -16.02
C LEU A 53 -7.22 -5.71 -16.23
N MET A 54 -7.43 -4.57 -15.56
CA MET A 54 -6.50 -3.44 -15.58
C MET A 54 -5.17 -3.82 -14.94
N ALA A 55 -5.19 -4.48 -13.76
CA ALA A 55 -3.99 -4.89 -13.06
C ALA A 55 -3.15 -5.88 -13.88
N VAL A 56 -3.78 -6.89 -14.49
CA VAL A 56 -3.13 -7.86 -15.37
C VAL A 56 -2.54 -7.19 -16.60
N SER A 57 -3.26 -6.27 -17.24
CA SER A 57 -2.74 -5.52 -18.39
C SER A 57 -1.47 -4.73 -18.04
N ARG A 58 -1.48 -4.02 -16.90
CA ARG A 58 -0.30 -3.28 -16.42
C ARG A 58 0.88 -4.21 -16.07
N LEU A 59 0.61 -5.37 -15.47
CA LEU A 59 1.63 -6.38 -15.21
C LEU A 59 2.26 -6.89 -16.51
N ASN A 60 1.45 -7.21 -17.53
CA ASN A 60 1.96 -7.69 -18.83
C ASN A 60 2.85 -6.64 -19.52
N ASN A 61 2.48 -5.36 -19.44
CA ASN A 61 3.29 -4.26 -19.97
C ASN A 61 4.63 -4.15 -19.22
N LEU A 62 4.61 -4.27 -17.89
CA LEU A 62 5.81 -4.27 -17.07
C LEU A 62 6.72 -5.45 -17.43
N VAL A 63 6.18 -6.67 -17.54
CA VAL A 63 6.95 -7.86 -17.94
C VAL A 63 7.58 -7.69 -19.32
N SER A 64 6.83 -7.14 -20.28
CA SER A 64 7.32 -6.87 -21.63
C SER A 64 8.46 -5.84 -21.63
N TYR A 65 8.35 -4.81 -20.78
CA TYR A 65 9.41 -3.81 -20.60
C TYR A 65 10.66 -4.41 -19.94
N LEU A 66 10.51 -5.15 -18.84
CA LEU A 66 11.62 -5.78 -18.13
C LEU A 66 12.36 -6.81 -19.01
N THR A 67 11.65 -7.52 -19.88
CA THR A 67 12.25 -8.48 -20.82
C THR A 67 13.23 -7.81 -21.78
N LYS A 68 12.96 -6.55 -22.17
CA LYS A 68 13.86 -5.74 -23.01
C LYS A 68 15.06 -5.16 -22.25
N HIS A 69 15.02 -5.17 -20.91
CA HIS A 69 16.04 -4.56 -20.05
C HIS A 69 16.53 -5.55 -18.98
N PRO A 70 17.45 -6.48 -19.32
CA PRO A 70 17.87 -7.56 -18.43
C PRO A 70 18.42 -7.10 -17.06
N LYS A 71 19.22 -6.03 -17.03
CA LYS A 71 19.74 -5.47 -15.77
C LYS A 71 18.61 -4.97 -14.86
N LEU A 72 17.57 -4.39 -15.44
CA LEU A 72 16.42 -3.90 -14.71
C LEU A 72 15.53 -5.04 -14.22
N LYS A 73 15.36 -6.08 -15.05
CA LYS A 73 14.66 -7.31 -14.67
C LYS A 73 15.28 -7.95 -13.42
N LEU A 74 16.61 -8.05 -13.38
CA LEU A 74 17.32 -8.59 -12.21
C LEU A 74 17.00 -7.80 -10.93
N LYS A 75 17.17 -6.47 -10.97
CA LYS A 75 16.84 -5.59 -9.83
C LYS A 75 15.38 -5.69 -9.39
N TYR A 76 14.46 -5.90 -10.34
CA TYR A 76 13.04 -6.09 -10.02
C TYR A 76 12.76 -7.43 -9.33
N CYS A 77 13.37 -8.52 -9.81
CA CYS A 77 13.24 -9.83 -9.18
C CYS A 77 13.82 -9.83 -7.77
N GLU A 78 15.01 -9.24 -7.57
CA GLU A 78 15.62 -9.08 -6.24
C GLU A 78 14.68 -8.32 -5.28
N ALA A 79 14.14 -7.18 -5.70
CA ALA A 79 13.24 -6.40 -4.86
C ALA A 79 11.89 -7.09 -4.58
N MET A 80 11.42 -7.96 -5.48
CA MET A 80 10.22 -8.77 -5.21
C MET A 80 10.52 -9.91 -4.23
N GLU A 81 11.68 -10.54 -4.32
CA GLU A 81 12.10 -11.57 -3.37
C GLU A 81 12.24 -11.00 -1.96
N ASP A 82 12.89 -9.84 -1.83
CA ASP A 82 12.99 -9.09 -0.58
C ASP A 82 11.58 -8.81 -0.01
N TYR A 83 10.65 -8.38 -0.87
CA TYR A 83 9.27 -8.08 -0.49
C TYR A 83 8.51 -9.31 0.06
N TYR A 84 8.78 -10.51 -0.45
CA TYR A 84 8.21 -11.75 0.10
C TYR A 84 8.90 -12.19 1.39
N SER A 85 10.23 -12.04 1.49
CA SER A 85 11.01 -12.48 2.65
C SER A 85 10.72 -11.69 3.92
N ASP A 86 10.41 -10.39 3.80
CA ASP A 86 10.11 -9.49 4.93
C ASP A 86 8.67 -9.64 5.48
N VAL A 87 7.92 -10.70 5.10
CA VAL A 87 6.53 -10.97 5.53
C VAL A 87 5.53 -9.85 5.16
N HIS A 88 5.92 -8.97 4.22
CA HIS A 88 5.04 -7.91 3.72
C HIS A 88 3.95 -8.43 2.78
N ALA A 89 4.10 -9.67 2.29
CA ALA A 89 3.10 -10.39 1.54
C ALA A 89 3.10 -11.86 1.93
N ILE A 90 1.90 -12.46 2.01
CA ILE A 90 1.72 -13.89 2.22
C ILE A 90 1.16 -14.46 0.91
N PRO A 91 1.73 -15.57 0.39
CA PRO A 91 1.15 -16.26 -0.75
C PRO A 91 -0.31 -16.64 -0.46
N LEU A 92 -1.23 -16.20 -1.32
CA LEU A 92 -2.63 -16.61 -1.22
C LEU A 92 -2.79 -18.00 -1.83
N CYS A 93 -2.76 -19.03 -0.98
CA CYS A 93 -2.91 -20.43 -1.42
C CYS A 93 -4.36 -20.77 -1.79
N ASP A 94 -5.34 -20.18 -1.09
CA ASP A 94 -6.79 -20.47 -1.22
C ASP A 94 -7.63 -19.20 -1.07
N PHE A 95 -7.58 -18.30 -2.05
CA PHE A 95 -8.44 -17.11 -2.02
C PHE A 95 -9.90 -17.47 -2.35
N ARG A 96 -10.76 -17.53 -1.33
CA ARG A 96 -12.22 -17.79 -1.43
C ARG A 96 -13.09 -16.52 -1.33
N GLY A 97 -12.53 -15.33 -1.52
CA GLY A 97 -13.33 -14.11 -1.49
C GLY A 97 -14.10 -13.90 -2.80
N HIS A 98 -15.23 -13.19 -2.72
CA HIS A 98 -15.98 -12.78 -3.90
C HIS A 98 -15.19 -11.73 -4.70
N SER A 99 -15.31 -11.71 -6.04
CA SER A 99 -14.60 -10.77 -6.91
C SER A 99 -14.80 -9.30 -6.53
N ASP A 100 -15.93 -9.03 -5.90
CA ASP A 100 -16.44 -7.69 -5.58
C ASP A 100 -15.84 -7.16 -4.26
N GLU A 101 -15.03 -7.99 -3.60
CA GLU A 101 -14.30 -7.66 -2.37
C GLU A 101 -12.79 -7.55 -2.58
N VAL A 102 -12.31 -7.71 -3.83
CA VAL A 102 -10.87 -7.69 -4.12
C VAL A 102 -10.50 -6.48 -4.95
N TRP A 103 -9.52 -5.75 -4.45
CA TRP A 103 -8.81 -4.76 -5.24
C TRP A 103 -7.43 -5.30 -5.57
N TYR A 104 -7.03 -5.21 -6.84
CA TYR A 104 -5.71 -5.60 -7.31
C TYR A 104 -4.90 -4.32 -7.56
N PRO A 105 -3.97 -3.94 -6.65
CA PRO A 105 -3.08 -2.82 -6.89
C PRO A 105 -2.19 -3.13 -8.09
N PRO A 106 -2.24 -2.36 -9.18
CA PRO A 106 -1.38 -2.60 -10.32
C PRO A 106 0.09 -2.39 -9.96
N PRO A 107 1.00 -3.24 -10.44
CA PRO A 107 2.41 -3.11 -10.16
C PRO A 107 3.00 -1.90 -10.90
N HIS A 108 3.82 -1.13 -10.20
CA HIS A 108 4.56 0.00 -10.73
C HIS A 108 6.02 -0.06 -10.29
N ALA A 109 6.93 -0.19 -11.25
CA ALA A 109 8.36 -0.17 -10.97
C ALA A 109 8.86 1.28 -10.88
N VAL A 110 9.30 1.74 -9.70
CA VAL A 110 9.90 3.06 -9.54
C VAL A 110 11.42 2.93 -9.52
N LEU A 111 12.05 3.36 -10.60
CA LEU A 111 13.48 3.60 -10.64
C LEU A 111 13.77 4.98 -10.04
N ARG A 112 14.65 5.07 -9.03
CA ARG A 112 15.24 6.34 -8.60
C ARG A 112 16.64 6.47 -9.21
N PRO A 113 16.81 7.23 -10.31
CA PRO A 113 18.09 7.27 -11.02
C PRO A 113 19.18 8.08 -10.29
N MET A 114 18.82 8.95 -9.35
CA MET A 114 19.68 10.09 -8.99
C MET A 114 20.36 10.05 -7.61
N LYS A 115 19.97 9.17 -6.68
CA LYS A 115 20.53 9.20 -5.30
C LYS A 115 20.70 7.85 -4.59
N SER A 116 20.25 6.74 -5.17
CA SER A 116 20.43 5.42 -4.56
C SER A 116 20.35 4.34 -5.62
N ASP A 117 21.28 3.40 -5.63
CA ASP A 117 21.18 2.17 -6.44
C ASP A 117 19.99 1.27 -6.06
N LYS A 118 19.24 1.67 -5.02
CA LYS A 118 18.08 0.98 -4.46
C LYS A 118 16.89 1.06 -5.43
N PHE A 119 16.55 -0.10 -5.98
CA PHE A 119 15.34 -0.34 -6.74
C PHE A 119 14.15 -0.53 -5.78
N LYS A 120 12.96 -0.02 -6.12
CA LYS A 120 11.74 -0.26 -5.35
C LYS A 120 10.58 -0.63 -6.26
N VAL A 121 9.89 -1.69 -5.89
CA VAL A 121 8.56 -1.99 -6.44
C VAL A 121 7.54 -1.19 -5.62
N VAL A 122 6.63 -0.50 -6.31
CA VAL A 122 5.49 0.18 -5.70
C VAL A 122 4.23 -0.42 -6.29
N LEU A 123 3.24 -0.65 -5.43
CA LEU A 123 1.89 -0.99 -5.87
C LEU A 123 1.08 0.30 -5.97
N ASP A 124 0.55 0.60 -7.15
CA ASP A 124 -0.17 1.86 -7.41
C ASP A 124 -1.59 1.81 -6.85
N CYS A 125 -1.72 2.11 -5.56
CA CYS A 125 -2.99 2.19 -4.84
C CYS A 125 -3.80 3.47 -5.18
N ALA A 126 -3.22 4.40 -5.94
CA ALA A 126 -3.91 5.59 -6.46
C ALA A 126 -4.55 5.36 -7.83
N ALA A 127 -4.27 4.22 -8.48
CA ALA A 127 -4.88 3.83 -9.74
C ALA A 127 -6.41 3.86 -9.62
N GLN A 128 -7.07 4.64 -10.47
CA GLN A 128 -8.51 4.72 -10.50
C GLN A 128 -9.10 3.65 -11.41
N PHE A 129 -10.19 3.02 -10.96
CA PHE A 129 -10.98 2.10 -11.76
C PHE A 129 -12.41 1.97 -11.18
N PRO A 130 -13.47 2.31 -11.92
CA PRO A 130 -13.58 3.34 -12.96
C PRO A 130 -13.43 4.76 -12.40
N ASN A 131 -14.04 5.06 -11.25
CA ASN A 131 -13.99 6.37 -10.58
C ASN A 131 -13.56 6.27 -9.11
N ASP A 132 -13.07 5.10 -8.69
CA ASP A 132 -12.64 4.84 -7.32
C ASP A 132 -11.19 4.35 -7.31
N SER A 133 -10.49 4.55 -6.19
CA SER A 133 -9.12 4.07 -5.96
C SER A 133 -8.97 3.69 -4.50
N LEU A 134 -8.03 2.78 -4.22
CA LEU A 134 -7.79 2.33 -2.85
C LEU A 134 -7.44 3.52 -1.93
N ASN A 135 -6.57 4.42 -2.37
CA ASN A 135 -6.18 5.60 -1.60
C ASN A 135 -7.32 6.63 -1.43
N GLY A 136 -8.26 6.72 -2.38
CA GLY A 136 -9.42 7.62 -2.27
C GLY A 136 -10.47 7.13 -1.27
N SER A 137 -10.50 5.81 -1.02
CA SER A 137 -11.39 5.17 -0.06
C SER A 137 -10.86 5.14 1.38
N LEU A 138 -9.56 5.40 1.57
CA LEU A 138 -8.88 5.58 2.87
C LEU A 138 -8.97 7.03 3.36
#